data_AF-A0A8T2UW25-F1
#
_entry.id   AF-A0A8T2UW25-F1
#
_cell.length_a   1.000
_cell.length_b   1.000
_cell.length_c   1.000
_cell.angle_alpha   90.00
_cell.angle_beta   90.00
_cell.angle_gamma   90.00
#
_symmetry.space_group_name_H-M   'P 1'
#
loop_
_entity.id
_entity.type
_entity.pdbx_description
1 polymer ?
#
loop_
_entity_poly.entity_id
_entity_poly.type
_entity_poly.pdbx_seq_one_letter_code
_entity_poly.pdbx_strand_id
1 'polypeptide(L)'
;MGVHCIAHKQALATKDGFATHPHIFAFVDKVANKIYSWLGKSSKRHEELWKIMHEYDMLDTRALHIHSIRWLSRGQVTERLVQFMPAILHQWEHGEKRWYKSITIFVVQLMIHFLAGVLNELNKLNMEFHRHDMDFTIISALLDFTIEKLK
;
A
#
# COMPACT_ATOMS: atom_id res chain seq x y z
N MET A 1 19.63 -26.16 -9.20
CA MET A 1 19.19 -25.45 -7.99
C MET A 1 19.70 -24.02 -8.12
N GLY A 2 18.82 -23.06 -8.39
CA GLY A 2 19.23 -21.66 -8.56
C GLY A 2 19.53 -21.06 -7.19
N VAL A 3 20.72 -20.49 -6.99
CA VAL A 3 21.00 -19.68 -5.81
C VAL A 3 20.22 -18.38 -5.97
N HIS A 4 19.13 -18.24 -5.20
CA HIS A 4 18.34 -17.01 -5.19
C HIS A 4 18.87 -16.06 -4.12
N CYS A 5 19.04 -14.79 -4.46
CA CYS A 5 19.34 -13.75 -3.47
C CYS A 5 18.20 -13.62 -2.45
N ILE A 6 18.51 -13.11 -1.26
CA ILE A 6 17.54 -12.99 -0.17
C ILE A 6 16.33 -12.12 -0.55
N ALA A 7 16.57 -11.03 -1.29
CA ALA A 7 15.51 -10.20 -1.86
C ALA A 7 14.57 -10.99 -2.78
N HIS A 8 15.13 -11.86 -3.62
CA HIS A 8 14.33 -12.72 -4.48
C HIS A 8 13.53 -13.76 -3.68
N LYS A 9 14.11 -14.35 -2.63
CA LYS A 9 13.37 -15.26 -1.74
C LYS A 9 12.22 -14.56 -1.02
N GLN A 10 12.43 -13.34 -0.54
CA GLN A 10 11.38 -12.52 0.08
C GLN A 10 10.26 -12.20 -0.93
N ALA A 11 10.62 -11.86 -2.17
CA ALA A 11 9.65 -11.63 -3.24
C ALA A 11 8.80 -12.88 -3.54
N LEU A 12 9.43 -14.07 -3.56
CA LEU A 12 8.72 -15.34 -3.74
C LEU A 12 7.79 -15.64 -2.56
N ALA A 13 8.26 -15.51 -1.32
CA ALA A 13 7.43 -15.75 -0.13
C ALA A 13 6.20 -14.82 -0.10
N THR A 14 6.39 -13.55 -0.49
CA THR A 14 5.30 -12.58 -0.58
C THR A 14 4.31 -12.96 -1.71
N LYS A 15 4.82 -13.41 -2.86
CA LYS A 15 4.01 -13.91 -3.97
C LYS A 15 3.15 -15.11 -3.54
N ASP A 16 3.73 -16.03 -2.78
CA ASP A 16 3.02 -17.21 -2.30
C ASP A 16 1.93 -16.82 -1.30
N GLY A 17 2.21 -15.89 -0.38
CA GLY A 17 1.20 -15.32 0.53
C GLY A 17 0.01 -14.68 -0.21
N PHE A 18 0.25 -14.02 -1.35
CA PHE A 18 -0.81 -13.52 -2.22
C PHE A 18 -1.63 -14.64 -2.84
N ALA A 19 -0.97 -15.69 -3.33
CA ALA A 19 -1.62 -16.83 -3.97
C ALA A 19 -2.54 -17.61 -3.01
N THR A 20 -2.25 -17.59 -1.71
CA THR A 20 -3.11 -18.18 -0.67
C THR A 20 -4.38 -17.36 -0.42
N HIS A 21 -4.35 -16.04 -0.65
CA HIS A 21 -5.47 -15.13 -0.35
C HIS A 21 -5.87 -14.24 -1.54
N PRO A 22 -6.11 -14.81 -2.73
CA PRO A 22 -6.20 -14.04 -3.97
C PRO A 22 -7.37 -13.04 -3.98
N HIS A 23 -8.48 -13.37 -3.32
CA HIS A 23 -9.66 -12.52 -3.26
C HIS A 23 -9.42 -11.21 -2.48
N ILE A 24 -8.63 -11.26 -1.41
CA ILE A 24 -8.32 -10.09 -0.58
C ILE A 24 -7.48 -9.10 -1.39
N PHE A 25 -6.39 -9.59 -1.98
CA PHE A 25 -5.49 -8.74 -2.77
C PHE A 25 -6.15 -8.23 -4.05
N ALA A 26 -6.97 -9.04 -4.71
CA ALA A 26 -7.75 -8.59 -5.87
C ALA A 26 -8.75 -7.47 -5.48
N PHE A 27 -9.30 -7.49 -4.27
CA PHE A 27 -10.16 -6.42 -3.79
C PHE A 27 -9.37 -5.12 -3.55
N VAL A 28 -8.22 -5.19 -2.88
CA VAL A 28 -7.35 -4.03 -2.65
C VAL A 28 -6.91 -3.41 -3.98
N ASP A 29 -6.50 -4.22 -4.94
CA ASP A 29 -6.14 -3.76 -6.29
C ASP A 29 -7.34 -3.09 -6.98
N LYS A 30 -8.56 -3.62 -6.82
CA LYS A 30 -9.78 -2.99 -7.37
C LYS A 30 -10.05 -1.63 -6.74
N VAL A 31 -9.89 -1.48 -5.42
CA VAL A 31 -10.07 -0.20 -4.72
C VAL A 31 -9.04 0.81 -5.20
N ALA A 32 -7.75 0.42 -5.23
CA ALA A 32 -6.65 1.23 -5.74
C ALA A 32 -6.91 1.73 -7.17
N ASN A 33 -7.27 0.82 -8.07
CA ASN A 33 -7.57 1.15 -9.47
C ASN A 33 -8.81 2.05 -9.61
N LYS A 34 -9.86 1.83 -8.80
CA LYS A 34 -11.04 2.70 -8.80
C LYS A 34 -10.69 4.11 -8.36
N ILE A 35 -9.94 4.27 -7.27
CA ILE A 35 -9.50 5.59 -6.78
C ILE A 35 -8.67 6.31 -7.84
N TYR A 36 -7.67 5.61 -8.41
CA TYR A 36 -6.85 6.15 -9.49
C TYR A 36 -7.69 6.61 -10.69
N SER A 37 -8.56 5.73 -11.19
CA SER A 37 -9.43 6.07 -12.33
C SER A 37 -10.40 7.21 -12.00
N TRP A 38 -10.88 7.28 -10.76
CA TRP A 38 -11.83 8.30 -10.34
C TRP A 38 -11.18 9.69 -10.21
N LEU A 39 -9.98 9.76 -9.65
CA LEU A 39 -9.17 10.99 -9.55
C LEU A 39 -8.64 11.44 -10.91
N GLY A 40 -8.17 10.51 -11.74
CA GLY A 40 -7.65 10.81 -13.07
C GLY A 40 -8.67 11.37 -14.06
N LYS A 41 -9.98 11.28 -13.75
CA LYS A 41 -11.07 11.81 -14.58
C LYS A 41 -11.42 13.28 -14.30
N SER A 42 -10.87 13.90 -13.26
CA SER A 42 -11.23 15.27 -12.91
C SER A 42 -10.12 15.97 -12.13
N SER A 43 -9.64 17.10 -12.67
CA SER A 43 -8.72 18.01 -11.97
C SER A 43 -9.35 18.59 -10.70
N LYS A 44 -10.64 18.93 -10.75
CA LYS A 44 -11.39 19.43 -9.59
C LYS A 44 -11.40 18.43 -8.43
N ARG A 45 -11.59 17.14 -8.70
CA ARG A 45 -11.53 16.09 -7.65
C ARG A 45 -10.16 16.00 -7.01
N HIS A 46 -9.10 16.13 -7.81
CA HIS A 46 -7.74 16.21 -7.31
C HIS A 46 -7.54 17.41 -6.39
N GLU A 47 -7.97 18.60 -6.83
CA GLU A 47 -7.86 19.83 -6.03
C GLU A 47 -8.61 19.74 -4.70
N GLU A 48 -9.86 19.25 -4.72
CA GLU A 48 -10.66 19.03 -3.52
C GLU A 48 -10.03 18.00 -2.58
N LEU A 49 -9.48 16.90 -3.12
CA LEU A 49 -8.77 15.89 -2.32
C LEU A 49 -7.57 16.53 -1.63
N TRP A 50 -6.77 17.33 -2.35
CA TRP A 50 -5.61 18.03 -1.80
C TRP A 50 -5.98 19.02 -0.70
N LYS A 51 -7.09 19.74 -0.86
CA LYS A 51 -7.58 20.66 0.16
C LYS A 51 -7.91 19.91 1.46
N ILE A 52 -8.65 18.81 1.35
CA ILE A 52 -9.01 17.99 2.51
C ILE A 52 -7.74 17.44 3.17
N MET A 53 -6.79 16.92 2.39
CA MET A 53 -5.53 16.41 2.93
C MET A 53 -4.72 17.47 3.68
N HIS A 54 -4.69 18.70 3.17
CA HIS A 54 -4.03 19.82 3.83
C HIS A 54 -4.72 20.19 5.14
N GLU A 55 -6.05 20.08 5.23
CA GLU A 55 -6.79 20.27 6.49
C GLU A 55 -6.45 19.21 7.55
N TYR A 56 -6.04 18.02 7.13
CA TYR A 56 -5.61 16.93 8.01
C TYR A 56 -4.08 16.87 8.25
N ASP A 57 -3.32 17.89 7.83
CA ASP A 57 -1.85 17.95 7.95
C ASP A 57 -1.12 16.73 7.31
N MET A 58 -1.71 16.15 6.26
CA MET A 58 -1.16 14.99 5.56
C MET A 58 -0.32 15.46 4.36
N LEU A 59 0.93 15.81 4.61
CA LEU A 59 1.87 16.34 3.61
C LEU A 59 2.79 15.24 3.02
N ASP A 60 2.31 14.49 2.02
CA ASP A 60 3.20 13.91 1.00
C ASP A 60 2.56 14.05 -0.39
N THR A 61 3.28 14.74 -1.28
CA THR A 61 2.81 15.45 -2.48
C THR A 61 2.92 14.64 -3.77
N ARG A 62 3.24 13.35 -3.72
CA ARG A 62 3.45 12.56 -4.94
C ARG A 62 2.15 11.98 -5.46
N ALA A 63 1.71 12.52 -6.61
CA ALA A 63 0.60 12.02 -7.43
C ALA A 63 0.55 10.49 -7.44
N LEU A 64 -0.67 9.95 -7.30
CA LEU A 64 -0.99 8.53 -7.31
C LEU A 64 -0.59 7.90 -8.65
N HIS A 65 0.68 7.56 -8.86
CA HIS A 65 1.05 6.64 -9.94
C HIS A 65 0.84 5.20 -9.47
N ILE A 66 -0.43 4.77 -9.46
CA ILE A 66 -0.80 3.36 -9.35
C ILE A 66 -0.61 2.75 -10.75
N HIS A 67 0.65 2.63 -11.19
CA HIS A 67 0.97 1.83 -12.38
C HIS A 67 1.19 0.38 -11.99
N SER A 68 0.94 -0.51 -12.96
CA SER A 68 0.84 -1.97 -12.83
C SER A 68 1.65 -2.54 -11.67
N ILE A 69 0.93 -3.05 -10.68
CA ILE A 69 1.45 -3.31 -9.35
C ILE A 69 2.42 -4.51 -9.41
N ARG A 70 3.72 -4.21 -9.44
CA ARG A 70 4.76 -5.12 -8.96
C ARG A 70 4.75 -5.06 -7.43
N TRP A 71 5.09 -6.16 -6.76
CA TRP A 71 4.92 -6.29 -5.31
C TRP A 71 5.52 -5.13 -4.49
N LEU A 72 6.67 -4.59 -4.91
CA LEU A 72 7.34 -3.42 -4.32
C LEU A 72 6.46 -2.16 -4.34
N SER A 73 5.68 -1.93 -5.41
CA SER A 73 4.76 -0.80 -5.46
C SER A 73 3.49 -1.04 -4.64
N ARG A 74 3.16 -2.29 -4.31
CA ARG A 74 1.94 -2.67 -3.58
C ARG A 74 1.97 -2.23 -2.10
N GLY A 75 3.14 -2.26 -1.44
CA GLY A 75 3.30 -1.68 -0.10
C GLY A 75 3.12 -0.16 -0.10
N GLN A 76 3.71 0.54 -1.08
CA GLN A 76 3.52 1.98 -1.25
C GLN A 76 2.06 2.34 -1.59
N VAL A 77 1.39 1.52 -2.40
CA VAL A 77 -0.03 1.71 -2.75
C VAL A 77 -0.93 1.55 -1.53
N THR A 78 -0.73 0.50 -0.73
CA THR A 78 -1.54 0.25 0.48
C THR A 78 -1.31 1.31 1.56
N GLU A 79 -0.07 1.75 1.77
CA GLU A 79 0.25 2.89 2.63
C GLU A 79 -0.46 4.17 2.18
N ARG A 80 -0.39 4.50 0.89
CA ARG A 80 -1.10 5.66 0.32
C ARG A 80 -2.61 5.53 0.41
N LEU A 81 -3.15 4.32 0.19
CA LEU A 81 -4.58 4.08 0.35
C LEU A 81 -5.04 4.45 1.76
N VAL A 82 -4.27 4.07 2.79
CA VAL A 82 -4.55 4.45 4.18
C VAL A 82 -4.51 5.97 4.35
N GLN A 83 -3.47 6.63 3.85
CA GLN A 83 -3.32 8.09 3.95
C GLN A 83 -4.47 8.85 3.27
N PHE A 84 -4.85 8.47 2.04
CA PHE A 84 -5.91 9.16 1.31
C PHE A 84 -7.32 8.73 1.74
N MET A 85 -7.47 7.64 2.51
CA MET A 85 -8.77 7.06 2.83
C MET A 85 -9.77 8.07 3.42
N PRO A 86 -9.38 8.93 4.40
CA PRO A 86 -10.33 9.89 4.98
C PRO A 86 -10.88 10.87 3.94
N ALA A 87 -10.01 11.41 3.09
CA ALA A 87 -10.40 12.37 2.05
C ALA A 87 -11.25 11.72 0.95
N ILE A 88 -10.90 10.49 0.55
CA ILE A 88 -11.70 9.71 -0.41
C ILE A 88 -13.09 9.40 0.14
N LEU A 89 -13.18 8.98 1.41
CA LEU A 89 -14.45 8.69 2.07
C LEU A 89 -15.35 9.93 2.11
N HIS A 90 -14.79 11.08 2.48
CA HIS A 90 -15.50 12.35 2.52
C HIS A 90 -16.11 12.70 1.14
N GLN A 91 -15.34 12.58 0.07
CA GLN A 91 -15.86 12.86 -1.28
C GLN A 91 -16.85 11.79 -1.79
N TRP A 92 -16.63 10.52 -1.44
CA TRP A 92 -17.43 9.40 -1.95
C TRP A 92 -18.78 9.23 -1.25
N GLU A 93 -18.94 9.76 -0.05
CA GLU A 93 -20.21 9.78 0.69
C GLU A 93 -21.37 10.32 -0.16
N HIS A 94 -21.10 11.37 -0.94
CA HIS A 94 -22.11 12.02 -1.76
C HIS A 94 -22.14 11.53 -3.22
N GLY A 95 -21.02 11.07 -3.78
CA GLY A 95 -20.91 10.73 -5.21
C GLY A 95 -20.87 9.24 -5.56
N GLU A 96 -20.19 8.42 -4.77
CA GLU A 96 -19.84 7.03 -5.11
C GLU A 96 -20.41 6.05 -4.06
N LYS A 97 -21.70 6.20 -3.74
CA LYS A 97 -22.40 5.52 -2.63
C LYS A 97 -22.15 4.00 -2.55
N ARG A 98 -22.09 3.31 -3.69
CA ARG A 98 -21.81 1.86 -3.72
C ARG A 98 -20.40 1.56 -3.23
N TRP A 99 -19.42 2.32 -3.71
CA TRP A 99 -18.02 2.15 -3.30
C TRP A 99 -17.81 2.60 -1.88
N TYR A 100 -18.38 3.75 -1.49
CA TYR A 100 -18.38 4.24 -0.11
C TYR A 100 -18.83 3.15 0.87
N LYS A 101 -20.02 2.55 0.65
CA LYS A 101 -20.52 1.45 1.48
C LYS A 101 -19.58 0.24 1.55
N SER A 102 -18.92 -0.11 0.46
CA SER A 102 -17.99 -1.25 0.43
C SER A 102 -16.70 -0.96 1.20
N ILE A 103 -16.14 0.24 1.04
CA ILE A 103 -14.87 0.59 1.69
C ILE A 103 -15.04 0.97 3.15
N THR A 104 -16.22 1.43 3.59
CA THR A 104 -16.48 1.72 5.03
C THR A 104 -16.73 0.48 5.88
N ILE A 105 -16.81 -0.71 5.27
CA ILE A 105 -16.91 -1.96 6.03
C ILE A 105 -15.67 -2.10 6.92
N PHE A 106 -15.88 -2.28 8.22
CA PHE A 106 -14.80 -2.36 9.21
C PHE A 106 -13.72 -3.39 8.83
N VAL A 107 -14.13 -4.59 8.40
CA VAL A 107 -13.19 -5.65 7.98
C VAL A 107 -12.34 -5.21 6.79
N VAL A 108 -12.91 -4.44 5.85
CA VAL A 108 -12.17 -3.92 4.70
C VAL A 108 -11.15 -2.88 5.15
N GLN A 109 -11.54 -1.95 6.02
CA GLN A 109 -10.62 -0.95 6.59
C GLN A 109 -9.48 -1.63 7.35
N LEU A 110 -9.80 -2.59 8.21
CA LEU A 110 -8.81 -3.36 8.96
C LEU A 110 -7.82 -4.06 8.02
N MET A 111 -8.31 -4.71 6.96
CA MET A 111 -7.44 -5.40 5.99
C MET A 111 -6.51 -4.43 5.25
N ILE A 112 -7.00 -3.27 4.81
CA ILE A 112 -6.17 -2.28 4.11
C ILE A 112 -5.07 -1.75 5.04
N HIS A 113 -5.40 -1.44 6.29
CA HIS A 113 -4.43 -0.97 7.29
C HIS A 113 -3.42 -2.06 7.68
N PHE A 114 -3.89 -3.29 7.89
CA PHE A 114 -3.03 -4.43 8.19
C PHE A 114 -2.03 -4.67 7.06
N LEU A 115 -2.50 -4.72 5.81
CA LEU A 115 -1.63 -4.91 4.65
C LEU A 115 -0.66 -3.75 4.47
N ALA A 116 -1.08 -2.50 4.70
CA ALA A 116 -0.17 -1.37 4.67
C ALA A 116 0.96 -1.51 5.70
N GLY A 117 0.64 -1.94 6.93
CA GLY A 117 1.63 -2.19 7.98
C GLY A 117 2.63 -3.28 7.58
N VAL A 118 2.15 -4.45 7.18
CA VAL A 118 3.00 -5.58 6.81
C VAL A 118 3.86 -5.28 5.57
N LEU A 119 3.22 -4.81 4.50
CA LEU A 119 3.90 -4.61 3.22
C LEU A 119 4.90 -3.45 3.27
N ASN A 120 4.68 -2.42 4.10
CA ASN A 120 5.63 -1.32 4.26
C ASN A 120 6.92 -1.79 4.94
N GLU A 121 6.83 -2.58 6.02
CA GLU A 121 8.01 -3.13 6.68
C GLU A 121 8.77 -4.11 5.78
N LEU A 122 8.06 -4.98 5.07
CA LEU A 122 8.68 -5.85 4.07
C LEU A 122 9.37 -5.05 2.95
N ASN A 123 8.77 -3.94 2.51
CA ASN A 123 9.37 -3.07 1.49
C ASN A 123 10.67 -2.42 1.99
N LYS A 124 10.70 -1.92 3.22
CA LYS A 124 11.94 -1.35 3.82
C LYS A 124 13.05 -2.38 3.85
N LEU A 125 12.75 -3.57 4.35
CA LEU A 125 13.70 -4.68 4.39
C LEU A 125 14.21 -5.05 2.99
N ASN A 126 13.32 -5.10 2.00
CA ASN A 126 13.71 -5.41 0.64
C ASN A 126 14.56 -4.31 -0.01
N MET A 127 14.34 -3.04 0.32
CA MET A 127 15.19 -1.95 -0.17
C MET A 127 16.61 -2.07 0.37
N GLU A 128 16.79 -2.43 1.64
CA GLU A 128 18.11 -2.68 2.22
C GLU A 128 18.80 -3.90 1.58
N PHE A 129 18.05 -4.98 1.32
CA PHE A 129 18.60 -6.13 0.59
C PHE A 129 19.03 -5.85 -0.85
N HIS A 130 18.59 -4.75 -1.45
CA HIS A 130 18.98 -4.34 -2.80
C HIS A 130 20.07 -3.27 -2.82
N ARG A 131 20.53 -2.79 -1.65
CA ARG A 131 21.65 -1.83 -1.60
C ARG A 131 22.94 -2.51 -2.07
N HIS A 132 23.67 -1.80 -2.91
CA HIS A 132 24.97 -2.24 -3.43
C HIS A 132 26.02 -2.38 -2.32
N ASP A 133 25.87 -1.59 -1.25
CA ASP A 133 26.78 -1.51 -0.10
C ASP A 133 26.09 -2.15 1.11
N MET A 134 25.75 -3.42 0.95
CA MET A 134 24.95 -4.16 1.93
C MET A 134 25.69 -4.29 3.28
N ASP A 135 25.24 -3.54 4.28
CA ASP A 135 25.74 -3.67 5.66
C ASP A 135 24.94 -4.76 6.41
N PHE A 136 25.61 -5.89 6.68
CA PHE A 136 25.02 -7.02 7.37
C PHE A 136 24.60 -6.69 8.81
N THR A 137 25.24 -5.72 9.47
CA THR A 137 24.86 -5.26 10.82
C THR A 137 23.52 -4.53 10.78
N ILE A 138 23.31 -3.68 9.78
CA ILE A 138 22.03 -2.98 9.55
C ILE A 138 20.92 -3.97 9.21
N ILE A 139 21.20 -4.94 8.34
CA ILE A 139 20.22 -5.97 7.96
C ILE A 139 19.80 -6.82 9.15
N SER A 140 20.74 -7.26 9.99
CA SER A 140 20.40 -8.08 11.16
C SER A 140 19.48 -7.31 12.11
N ALA A 141 19.82 -6.05 12.41
CA ALA A 141 18.99 -5.19 13.24
C ALA A 141 17.60 -4.93 12.61
N LEU A 142 17.53 -4.73 11.30
CA LEU A 142 16.27 -4.50 10.60
C LEU A 142 15.40 -5.77 10.54
N LEU A 143 16.01 -6.95 10.42
CA LEU A 143 15.31 -8.23 10.51
C LEU A 143 14.68 -8.43 11.88
N ASP A 144 15.46 -8.22 12.94
CA ASP A 144 14.97 -8.33 14.32
C ASP A 144 13.83 -7.33 14.57
N PHE A 145 14.01 -6.07 14.15
CA PHE A 145 12.98 -5.05 14.24
C PHE A 145 11.71 -5.42 13.45
N THR A 146 11.87 -5.91 12.22
CA THR A 146 10.75 -6.34 11.37
C THR A 146 9.99 -7.49 12.01
N ILE A 147 10.71 -8.47 12.57
CA ILE A 147 10.12 -9.61 13.27
C ILE A 147 9.33 -9.13 14.50
N GLU A 148 9.93 -8.28 15.34
CA GLU A 148 9.26 -7.73 16.53
C GLU A 148 8.02 -6.91 16.17
N LYS A 149 8.08 -6.14 15.08
CA LYS A 149 6.95 -5.30 14.64
C LYS A 149 5.79 -6.10 14.02
N LEU A 150 6.06 -7.31 13.53
CA LEU A 150 5.08 -8.19 12.89
C LEU A 150 4.54 -9.30 13.82
N LYS A 151 5.15 -9.49 15.00
CA LYS A 151 4.63 -10.36 16.08
C LYS A 151 3.43 -9.71 16.77
#